data_AF-A0AAX4NHN6-F1
#
_entry.id   AF-A0AAX4NHN6-F1
#
_cell.length_a   1.000
_cell.length_b   1.000
_cell.length_c   1.000
_cell.angle_alpha   90.00
_cell.angle_beta   90.00
_cell.angle_gamma   90.00
#
_symmetry.space_group_name_H-M   'P 1'
#
loop_
_entity.id
_entity.type
_entity.pdbx_description
1 polymer ?
#
loop_
_entity_poly.entity_id
_entity_poly.type
_entity_poly.pdbx_seq_one_letter_code
_entity_poly.pdbx_strand_id
1 'polypeptide(L)'
;MFSTQWWRTSSAYSGTGLLSITYFMLQATSAYVTLALVSVVVLRKLKMSAFAAFSVMYFIIIFNLPAAWIWNLTGWIYIMGMKDFAGGIVIHGAAGITGLIILVRIWQEEKARGLKKSPKEIIRINHGSLTLATLLLIVGWLCFHPGNVLALNFDTMIVVFVILISGFAGMISALGTSYIVRKDTGGLLNAVNGILMGLIVITPLAGFVIPLSAFMLGIISGPLYVKAEIFFSRRKWFSDPVGLLPDHMTKGIFGIAMIAFFTQHSYTVLSGNPVLPNGFF
;
A
#
# COMPACT_ATOMS: atom_id res chain seq x y z
N MET A 1 10.00 25.37 17.78
CA MET A 1 8.66 25.99 17.68
C MET A 1 7.92 25.32 16.53
N PHE A 2 6.91 24.51 16.81
CA PHE A 2 6.05 23.92 15.78
C PHE A 2 5.21 25.03 15.15
N SER A 3 5.52 25.44 13.92
CA SER A 3 4.66 26.38 13.20
C SER A 3 3.30 25.72 12.95
N THR A 4 2.23 26.39 13.36
CA THR A 4 0.82 25.93 13.36
C THR A 4 0.19 25.80 11.95
N GLN A 5 0.96 25.41 10.92
CA GLN A 5 0.57 25.54 9.50
C GLN A 5 0.37 24.22 8.73
N TRP A 6 0.55 23.07 9.40
CA TRP A 6 0.41 21.69 8.89
C TRP A 6 -0.97 21.25 8.36
N TRP A 7 -1.94 22.16 8.19
CA TRP A 7 -3.27 21.87 7.61
C TRP A 7 -3.71 22.85 6.52
N ARG A 8 -2.83 23.76 6.03
CA ARG A 8 -3.21 24.68 4.95
C ARG A 8 -3.39 23.92 3.62
N THR A 9 -4.54 24.11 2.99
CA THR A 9 -4.92 23.54 1.68
C THR A 9 -5.17 24.60 0.62
N SER A 10 -4.76 25.87 0.83
CA SER A 10 -4.99 26.95 -0.15
C SER A 10 -4.37 26.62 -1.51
N SER A 11 -4.95 27.07 -2.63
CA SER A 11 -4.44 26.84 -3.99
C SER A 11 -2.98 27.29 -4.19
N ALA A 12 -2.53 28.29 -3.43
CA ALA A 12 -1.13 28.74 -3.40
C ALA A 12 -0.17 27.80 -2.63
N TYR A 13 -0.68 26.81 -1.89
CA TYR A 13 0.10 25.96 -0.99
C TYR A 13 0.96 24.94 -1.73
N SER A 14 0.46 24.40 -2.85
CA SER A 14 1.18 23.45 -3.69
C SER A 14 1.69 24.06 -4.99
N GLY A 15 1.30 25.31 -5.32
CA GLY A 15 1.69 25.97 -6.56
C GLY A 15 1.22 25.25 -7.84
N THR A 16 0.26 24.31 -7.72
CA THR A 16 -0.16 23.43 -8.84
C THR A 16 -1.24 24.05 -9.73
N GLY A 17 -1.85 25.17 -9.33
CA GLY A 17 -2.99 25.77 -10.03
C GLY A 17 -4.31 24.97 -9.91
N LEU A 18 -4.32 23.88 -9.13
CA LEU A 18 -5.51 23.08 -8.87
C LEU A 18 -6.38 23.68 -7.76
N LEU A 19 -7.69 23.38 -7.83
CA LEU A 19 -8.61 23.70 -6.74
C LEU A 19 -8.30 22.86 -5.50
N SER A 20 -8.41 23.45 -4.31
CA SER A 20 -8.20 22.74 -3.04
C SER A 20 -9.09 21.51 -2.90
N ILE A 21 -10.30 21.55 -3.46
CA ILE A 21 -11.24 20.43 -3.46
C ILE A 21 -10.71 19.22 -4.27
N THR A 22 -9.90 19.44 -5.29
CA THR A 22 -9.27 18.36 -6.07
C THR A 22 -8.33 17.55 -5.19
N TYR A 23 -7.45 18.23 -4.44
CA TYR A 23 -6.55 17.57 -3.51
C TYR A 23 -7.31 16.90 -2.38
N PHE A 24 -8.35 17.56 -1.83
CA PHE A 24 -9.21 16.96 -0.82
C PHE A 24 -9.85 15.65 -1.30
N MET A 25 -10.43 15.61 -2.51
CA MET A 25 -11.07 14.41 -3.03
C MET A 25 -10.08 13.27 -3.30
N LEU A 26 -8.88 13.59 -3.79
CA LEU A 26 -7.81 12.60 -3.95
C LEU A 26 -7.42 11.97 -2.60
N GLN A 27 -7.19 12.79 -1.58
CA GLN A 27 -6.80 12.31 -0.25
C GLN A 27 -7.96 11.62 0.48
N ALA A 28 -9.19 12.08 0.33
CA ALA A 28 -10.37 11.43 0.88
C ALA A 28 -10.57 10.03 0.28
N THR A 29 -10.31 9.86 -1.03
CA THR A 29 -10.34 8.55 -1.69
C THR A 29 -9.25 7.62 -1.11
N SER A 30 -8.04 8.14 -0.90
CA SER A 30 -6.95 7.40 -0.23
C SER A 30 -7.36 6.91 1.15
N ALA A 31 -7.95 7.80 1.95
CA ALA A 31 -8.44 7.53 3.29
C ALA A 31 -9.46 6.38 3.25
N TYR A 32 -10.44 6.48 2.35
CA TYR A 32 -11.47 5.46 2.19
C TYR A 32 -10.86 4.09 1.82
N VAL A 33 -9.92 4.06 0.88
CA VAL A 33 -9.23 2.82 0.46
C VAL A 33 -8.47 2.18 1.62
N THR A 34 -7.70 2.94 2.40
CA THR A 34 -6.95 2.36 3.53
C THR A 34 -7.88 1.79 4.62
N LEU A 35 -9.01 2.43 4.91
CA LEU A 35 -10.02 1.86 5.81
C LEU A 35 -10.65 0.59 5.21
N ALA A 36 -10.94 0.61 3.91
CA ALA A 36 -11.50 -0.55 3.21
C ALA A 36 -10.57 -1.77 3.32
N LEU A 37 -9.24 -1.58 3.20
CA LEU A 37 -8.25 -2.65 3.43
C LEU A 37 -8.38 -3.27 4.83
N VAL A 38 -8.50 -2.43 5.87
CA VAL A 38 -8.66 -2.90 7.25
C VAL A 38 -9.98 -3.62 7.45
N SER A 39 -11.05 -3.14 6.82
CA SER A 39 -12.41 -3.69 6.96
C SER A 39 -12.48 -5.18 6.59
N VAL A 40 -11.64 -5.64 5.65
CA VAL A 40 -11.66 -7.02 5.16
C VAL A 40 -11.27 -8.03 6.26
N VAL A 41 -10.41 -7.65 7.20
CA VAL A 41 -10.07 -8.48 8.38
C VAL A 41 -11.18 -8.47 9.43
N VAL A 42 -11.98 -7.40 9.45
CA VAL A 42 -12.90 -7.04 10.52
C VAL A 42 -14.32 -7.58 10.30
N LEU A 43 -14.78 -7.64 9.04
CA LEU A 43 -16.19 -7.78 8.69
C LEU A 43 -16.86 -9.08 9.17
N ARG A 44 -16.11 -10.13 9.51
CA ARG A 44 -16.68 -11.39 10.04
C ARG A 44 -16.62 -11.53 11.55
N LYS A 45 -15.87 -10.65 12.24
CA LYS A 45 -15.56 -10.82 13.67
C LYS A 45 -15.98 -9.64 14.55
N LEU A 46 -16.35 -8.48 13.99
CA LEU A 46 -16.76 -7.30 14.77
C LEU A 46 -18.21 -6.86 14.51
N LYS A 47 -18.79 -6.18 15.52
CA LYS A 47 -20.10 -5.52 15.41
C LYS A 47 -20.00 -4.30 14.48
N MET A 48 -21.01 -4.07 13.64
CA MET A 48 -21.04 -2.95 12.70
C MET A 48 -20.92 -1.58 13.38
N SER A 49 -21.58 -1.41 14.55
CA SER A 49 -21.48 -0.18 15.34
C SER A 49 -20.06 0.09 15.86
N ALA A 50 -19.33 -0.95 16.25
CA ALA A 50 -17.94 -0.82 16.65
C ALA A 50 -17.04 -0.46 15.46
N PHE A 51 -17.30 -1.03 14.29
CA PHE A 51 -16.59 -0.66 13.05
C PHE A 51 -16.86 0.79 12.63
N ALA A 52 -18.09 1.29 12.78
CA ALA A 52 -18.43 2.67 12.49
C ALA A 52 -17.76 3.67 13.46
N ALA A 53 -17.67 3.35 14.76
CA ALA A 53 -16.92 4.18 15.69
C ALA A 53 -15.40 4.14 15.38
N PHE A 54 -14.90 2.95 15.04
CA PHE A 54 -13.51 2.75 14.66
C PHE A 54 -13.13 3.53 13.38
N SER A 55 -14.00 3.59 12.37
CA SER A 55 -13.71 4.30 11.12
C SER A 55 -13.49 5.80 11.33
N VAL A 56 -14.26 6.43 12.23
CA VAL A 56 -14.06 7.84 12.60
C VAL A 56 -12.66 8.05 13.18
N MET A 57 -12.28 7.21 14.13
CA MET A 57 -10.93 7.25 14.73
C MET A 57 -9.84 6.96 13.71
N TYR A 58 -10.09 6.03 12.77
CA TYR A 58 -9.16 5.69 11.72
C TYR A 58 -8.88 6.88 10.82
N PHE A 59 -9.92 7.57 10.35
CA PHE A 59 -9.72 8.74 9.51
C PHE A 59 -9.01 9.87 10.24
N ILE A 60 -9.42 10.21 11.47
CA ILE A 60 -8.85 11.35 12.20
C ILE A 60 -7.39 11.08 12.59
N ILE A 61 -7.09 9.91 13.15
CA ILE A 61 -5.80 9.63 13.79
C ILE A 61 -4.92 8.78 12.89
N ILE A 62 -5.43 7.64 12.41
CA ILE A 62 -4.59 6.62 11.76
C ILE A 62 -4.20 7.03 10.34
N PHE A 63 -5.09 7.70 9.61
CA PHE A 63 -4.80 8.20 8.27
C PHE A 63 -4.31 9.65 8.25
N ASN A 64 -5.10 10.60 8.78
CA ASN A 64 -4.80 12.02 8.60
C ASN A 64 -3.53 12.48 9.32
N LEU A 65 -3.17 11.93 10.49
CA LEU A 65 -1.92 12.34 11.16
C LEU A 65 -0.67 11.89 10.38
N PRO A 66 -0.49 10.60 10.01
CA PRO A 66 0.64 10.21 9.17
C PRO A 66 0.66 10.94 7.82
N ALA A 67 -0.48 11.13 7.18
CA ALA A 67 -0.59 11.91 5.94
C ALA A 67 -0.11 13.35 6.15
N ALA A 68 -0.53 14.02 7.24
CA ALA A 68 -0.09 15.37 7.57
C ALA A 68 1.40 15.46 7.93
N TRP A 69 2.00 14.38 8.46
CA TRP A 69 3.43 14.38 8.76
C TRP A 69 4.30 14.11 7.53
N ILE A 70 3.86 13.23 6.64
CA ILE A 70 4.65 12.70 5.52
C ILE A 70 4.36 13.43 4.20
N TRP A 71 3.11 13.75 3.89
CA TRP A 71 2.72 14.33 2.59
C TRP A 71 2.54 15.84 2.62
N ASN A 72 2.37 16.41 3.80
CA ASN A 72 2.31 17.85 3.92
C ASN A 72 3.74 18.43 3.83
N LEU A 73 3.94 19.45 2.99
CA LEU A 73 5.21 20.19 2.86
C LEU A 73 5.74 20.76 4.18
N THR A 74 4.86 21.04 5.14
CA THR A 74 5.22 21.53 6.49
C THR A 74 5.18 20.42 7.55
N GLY A 75 4.91 19.18 7.15
CA GLY A 75 4.95 18.01 8.02
C GLY A 75 6.38 17.74 8.49
N TRP A 76 6.54 17.41 9.78
CA TRP A 76 7.87 17.24 10.36
C TRP A 76 8.65 16.06 9.75
N ILE A 77 7.97 14.98 9.35
CA ILE A 77 8.58 13.83 8.66
C ILE A 77 8.97 14.20 7.22
N TYR A 78 8.13 14.96 6.52
CA TYR A 78 8.46 15.50 5.20
C TYR A 78 9.72 16.37 5.24
N ILE A 79 9.81 17.27 6.23
CA ILE A 79 10.96 18.17 6.42
C ILE A 79 12.24 17.39 6.74
N MET A 80 12.14 16.27 7.45
CA MET A 80 13.26 15.35 7.68
C MET A 80 13.74 14.63 6.41
N GLY A 81 13.02 14.75 5.29
CA GLY A 81 13.40 14.23 3.98
C GLY A 81 12.80 12.86 3.63
N MET A 82 11.93 12.30 4.47
CA MET A 82 11.22 11.07 4.12
C MET A 82 10.26 11.33 2.96
N LYS A 83 10.19 10.36 2.04
CA LYS A 83 9.29 10.38 0.89
C LYS A 83 8.46 9.11 0.85
N ASP A 84 7.21 9.28 0.43
CA ASP A 84 6.24 8.22 0.23
C ASP A 84 5.30 8.68 -0.88
N PHE A 85 5.53 8.26 -2.13
CA PHE A 85 4.87 8.87 -3.28
C PHE A 85 3.33 8.73 -3.23
N ALA A 86 2.84 7.53 -2.96
CA ALA A 86 1.40 7.24 -2.95
C ALA A 86 0.97 6.35 -1.76
N GLY A 87 1.79 6.15 -0.73
CA GLY A 87 1.30 5.59 0.54
C GLY A 87 1.80 4.19 0.87
N GLY A 88 3.07 3.90 0.68
CA GLY A 88 3.72 2.69 1.22
C GLY A 88 3.54 2.58 2.74
N ILE A 89 3.68 3.68 3.48
CA ILE A 89 3.41 3.71 4.93
C ILE A 89 2.02 4.29 5.22
N VAL A 90 1.65 5.41 4.61
CA VAL A 90 0.39 6.12 4.93
C VAL A 90 -0.86 5.26 4.63
N ILE A 91 -0.80 4.41 3.59
CA ILE A 91 -1.90 3.51 3.22
C ILE A 91 -1.59 2.09 3.67
N HIS A 92 -0.53 1.48 3.14
CA HIS A 92 -0.28 0.05 3.33
C HIS A 92 0.31 -0.29 4.70
N GLY A 93 1.30 0.48 5.17
CA GLY A 93 1.86 0.34 6.51
C GLY A 93 0.81 0.57 7.60
N ALA A 94 0.04 1.66 7.50
CA ALA A 94 -1.02 2.01 8.44
C ALA A 94 -2.12 0.92 8.49
N ALA A 95 -2.58 0.45 7.33
CA ALA A 95 -3.56 -0.64 7.28
C ALA A 95 -3.00 -1.95 7.84
N GLY A 96 -1.74 -2.27 7.53
CA GLY A 96 -1.05 -3.46 8.03
C GLY A 96 -0.87 -3.48 9.54
N ILE A 97 -0.39 -2.36 10.14
CA ILE A 97 -0.24 -2.22 11.59
C ILE A 97 -1.61 -2.27 12.28
N THR A 98 -2.60 -1.61 11.71
CA THR A 98 -3.97 -1.66 12.24
C THR A 98 -4.52 -3.08 12.22
N GLY A 99 -4.35 -3.79 11.10
CA GLY A 99 -4.69 -5.20 10.96
C GLY A 99 -4.00 -6.06 12.02
N LEU A 100 -2.70 -5.84 12.25
CA LEU A 100 -1.95 -6.54 13.30
C LEU A 100 -2.57 -6.34 14.69
N ILE A 101 -2.88 -5.09 15.07
CA ILE A 101 -3.45 -4.79 16.38
C ILE A 101 -4.82 -5.48 16.54
N ILE A 102 -5.65 -5.44 15.51
CA ILE A 102 -6.96 -6.11 15.49
C ILE A 102 -6.78 -7.64 15.63
N LEU A 103 -5.85 -8.24 14.88
CA LEU A 103 -5.56 -9.67 14.94
C LEU A 103 -5.04 -10.09 16.32
N VAL A 104 -4.16 -9.30 16.93
CA VAL A 104 -3.68 -9.54 18.30
C VAL A 104 -4.84 -9.47 19.30
N ARG A 105 -5.75 -8.51 19.14
CA ARG A 105 -6.92 -8.41 20.02
C ARG A 105 -7.85 -9.61 19.88
N ILE A 106 -8.15 -10.02 18.64
CA ILE A 106 -8.93 -11.23 18.35
C ILE A 106 -8.28 -12.45 19.00
N TRP A 107 -6.96 -12.59 18.89
CA TRP A 107 -6.23 -13.69 19.50
C TRP A 107 -6.31 -13.72 21.01
N GLN A 108 -6.22 -12.56 21.68
CA GLN A 108 -6.36 -12.48 23.14
C GLN A 108 -7.73 -13.02 23.59
N GLU A 109 -8.79 -12.70 22.86
CA GLU A 109 -10.15 -13.18 23.13
C GLU A 109 -10.31 -14.68 22.84
N GLU A 110 -9.76 -15.16 21.72
CA GLU A 110 -9.73 -16.58 21.37
C GLU A 110 -8.96 -17.40 22.42
N LYS A 111 -7.80 -16.90 22.88
CA LYS A 111 -7.00 -17.52 23.93
C LYS A 111 -7.74 -17.54 25.27
N ALA A 112 -8.43 -16.47 25.63
CA ALA A 112 -9.26 -16.42 26.84
C ALA A 112 -10.41 -17.44 26.83
N ARG A 113 -10.88 -17.84 25.64
CA ARG A 113 -11.86 -18.93 25.43
C ARG A 113 -11.22 -20.33 25.41
N GLY A 114 -9.92 -20.45 25.66
CA GLY A 114 -9.19 -21.73 25.70
C GLY A 114 -8.69 -22.24 24.34
N LEU A 115 -8.78 -21.45 23.27
CA LEU A 115 -8.28 -21.87 21.96
C LEU A 115 -6.75 -21.90 21.96
N LYS A 116 -6.18 -23.00 21.45
CA LYS A 116 -4.72 -23.17 21.28
C LYS A 116 -4.21 -22.64 19.93
N LYS A 117 -5.11 -22.36 19.00
CA LYS A 117 -4.83 -21.84 17.65
C LYS A 117 -6.00 -20.98 17.18
N SER A 118 -5.70 -19.88 16.51
CA SER A 118 -6.71 -19.04 15.88
C SER A 118 -7.42 -19.82 14.76
N PRO A 119 -8.76 -19.91 14.77
CA PRO A 119 -9.51 -20.57 13.71
C PRO A 119 -9.25 -19.89 12.37
N LYS A 120 -8.94 -20.71 11.35
CA LYS A 120 -8.79 -20.21 9.99
C LYS A 120 -10.16 -19.94 9.39
N GLU A 121 -10.38 -18.72 8.92
CA GLU A 121 -11.55 -18.38 8.11
C GLU A 121 -11.42 -19.05 6.74
N ILE A 122 -12.38 -19.91 6.39
CA ILE A 122 -12.44 -20.49 5.04
C ILE A 122 -13.16 -19.48 4.15
N ILE A 123 -12.41 -18.80 3.29
CA ILE A 123 -12.98 -17.94 2.26
C ILE A 123 -13.22 -18.78 1.01
N ARG A 124 -14.49 -18.93 0.61
CA ARG A 124 -14.85 -19.43 -0.71
C ARG A 124 -14.72 -18.30 -1.71
N ILE A 125 -13.73 -18.38 -2.58
CA ILE A 125 -13.44 -17.36 -3.58
C ILE A 125 -14.16 -17.72 -4.89
N ASN A 126 -15.02 -16.83 -5.37
CA ASN A 126 -15.52 -16.90 -6.74
C ASN A 126 -14.47 -16.33 -7.69
N HIS A 127 -14.00 -17.12 -8.66
CA HIS A 127 -12.94 -16.69 -9.58
C HIS A 127 -13.34 -15.47 -10.43
N GLY A 128 -14.60 -15.39 -10.88
CA GLY A 128 -15.09 -14.24 -11.63
C GLY A 128 -15.10 -12.95 -10.79
N SER A 129 -15.59 -13.04 -9.55
CA SER A 129 -15.57 -11.89 -8.62
C SER A 129 -14.15 -11.47 -8.24
N LEU A 130 -13.23 -12.43 -8.07
CA LEU A 130 -11.82 -12.13 -7.79
C LEU A 130 -11.17 -11.40 -8.97
N THR A 131 -11.38 -11.88 -10.20
CA THR A 131 -10.86 -11.22 -11.41
C THR A 131 -11.43 -9.83 -11.56
N LEU A 132 -12.75 -9.64 -11.40
CA LEU A 132 -13.38 -8.32 -11.48
C LEU A 132 -12.84 -7.36 -10.41
N ALA A 133 -12.72 -7.82 -9.15
CA ALA A 133 -12.16 -7.01 -8.07
C ALA A 133 -10.70 -6.61 -8.37
N THR A 134 -9.91 -7.53 -8.94
CA THR A 134 -8.52 -7.25 -9.32
C THR A 134 -8.46 -6.20 -10.43
N LEU A 135 -9.31 -6.29 -11.45
CA LEU A 135 -9.38 -5.29 -12.52
C LEU A 135 -9.76 -3.91 -11.98
N LEU A 136 -10.75 -3.84 -11.08
CA LEU A 136 -11.14 -2.59 -10.42
C LEU A 136 -10.00 -2.02 -9.57
N LEU A 137 -9.22 -2.86 -8.88
CA LEU A 137 -8.04 -2.42 -8.13
C LEU A 137 -6.94 -1.89 -9.06
N ILE A 138 -6.68 -2.55 -10.19
CA ILE A 138 -5.71 -2.05 -11.18
C ILE A 138 -6.16 -0.68 -11.70
N VAL A 139 -7.44 -0.53 -12.10
CA VAL A 139 -8.00 0.76 -12.52
C VAL A 139 -7.86 1.80 -11.40
N GLY A 140 -8.17 1.43 -10.16
CA GLY A 140 -7.97 2.30 -8.99
C GLY A 140 -6.52 2.75 -8.82
N TRP A 141 -5.55 1.84 -8.95
CA TRP A 141 -4.12 2.17 -8.91
C TRP A 141 -3.72 3.14 -10.03
N LEU A 142 -4.23 2.92 -11.25
CA LEU A 142 -4.02 3.75 -12.43
C LEU A 142 -4.65 5.14 -12.33
N CYS A 143 -5.67 5.34 -11.49
CA CYS A 143 -6.18 6.68 -11.20
C CYS A 143 -5.40 7.32 -10.04
N PHE A 144 -5.16 6.54 -8.99
CA PHE A 144 -4.68 7.05 -7.72
C PHE A 144 -3.23 7.55 -7.77
N HIS A 145 -2.32 6.74 -8.30
CA HIS A 145 -0.89 7.06 -8.30
C HIS A 145 -0.53 8.22 -9.24
N PRO A 146 -0.92 8.23 -10.54
CA PRO A 146 -0.67 9.40 -11.37
C PRO A 146 -1.42 10.63 -10.88
N GLY A 147 -2.55 10.46 -10.18
CA GLY A 147 -3.23 11.56 -9.46
C GLY A 147 -2.34 12.27 -8.45
N ASN A 148 -1.36 11.58 -7.84
CA ASN A 148 -0.39 12.18 -6.92
C ASN A 148 0.68 13.03 -7.62
N VAL A 149 0.74 13.03 -8.96
CA VAL A 149 1.55 13.99 -9.73
C VAL A 149 0.90 15.38 -9.74
N LEU A 150 -0.43 15.46 -9.58
CA LEU A 150 -1.19 16.71 -9.56
C LEU A 150 -1.04 17.56 -10.83
N ALA A 151 -0.75 16.90 -11.96
CA ALA A 151 -0.64 17.50 -13.29
C ALA A 151 -1.03 16.46 -14.37
N LEU A 152 -1.12 16.89 -15.63
CA LEU A 152 -1.20 16.01 -16.79
C LEU A 152 0.00 16.28 -17.69
N ASN A 153 1.06 15.51 -17.50
CA ASN A 153 2.35 15.71 -18.16
C ASN A 153 3.08 14.37 -18.40
N PHE A 154 4.34 14.44 -18.85
CA PHE A 154 5.18 13.26 -19.07
C PHE A 154 5.32 12.39 -17.81
N ASP A 155 5.49 13.00 -16.63
CA ASP A 155 5.66 12.27 -15.37
C ASP A 155 4.43 11.45 -14.99
N THR A 156 3.25 12.01 -15.27
CA THR A 156 1.97 11.31 -15.11
C THR A 156 1.96 10.01 -15.91
N MET A 157 2.45 10.04 -17.15
CA MET A 157 2.52 8.88 -18.03
C MET A 157 3.60 7.89 -17.61
N ILE A 158 4.74 8.38 -17.10
CA ILE A 158 5.78 7.52 -16.52
C ILE A 158 5.24 6.76 -15.32
N VAL A 159 4.54 7.44 -14.40
CA VAL A 159 3.93 6.81 -13.22
C VAL A 159 2.95 5.71 -13.63
N VAL A 160 2.09 5.97 -14.62
CA VAL A 160 1.19 4.95 -15.21
C VAL A 160 1.98 3.72 -15.68
N PHE A 161 3.06 3.95 -16.44
CA PHE A 161 3.86 2.86 -17.00
C PHE A 161 4.60 2.06 -15.92
N VAL A 162 5.18 2.74 -14.92
CA VAL A 162 5.87 2.17 -13.76
C VAL A 162 4.95 1.25 -12.94
N ILE A 163 3.68 1.63 -12.76
CA ILE A 163 2.70 0.81 -12.04
C ILE A 163 2.38 -0.47 -12.81
N LEU A 164 2.08 -0.34 -14.10
CA LEU A 164 1.71 -1.48 -14.96
C LEU A 164 2.86 -2.49 -15.06
N ILE A 165 4.08 -2.01 -15.31
CA ILE A 165 5.23 -2.89 -15.46
C ILE A 165 5.59 -3.59 -14.16
N SER A 166 5.49 -2.91 -13.01
CA SER A 166 5.73 -3.52 -11.71
C SER A 166 4.67 -4.58 -11.37
N GLY A 167 3.38 -4.27 -11.58
CA GLY A 167 2.29 -5.23 -11.37
C GLY A 167 2.44 -6.48 -12.25
N PHE A 168 2.73 -6.31 -13.53
CA PHE A 168 2.95 -7.43 -14.45
C PHE A 168 4.18 -8.27 -14.08
N ALA A 169 5.30 -7.61 -13.75
CA ALA A 169 6.50 -8.31 -13.29
C ALA A 169 6.25 -9.06 -11.96
N GLY A 170 5.46 -8.48 -11.05
CA GLY A 170 5.01 -9.11 -9.81
C GLY A 170 4.20 -10.39 -10.06
N MET A 171 3.30 -10.37 -11.04
CA MET A 171 2.54 -11.55 -11.46
C MET A 171 3.47 -12.69 -11.89
N ILE A 172 4.35 -12.42 -12.87
CA ILE A 172 5.28 -13.43 -13.40
C ILE A 172 6.18 -13.96 -12.28
N SER A 173 6.67 -13.06 -11.44
CA SER A 173 7.57 -13.41 -10.35
C SER A 173 6.91 -14.27 -9.28
N ALA A 174 5.68 -13.96 -8.89
CA ALA A 174 4.95 -14.77 -7.92
C ALA A 174 4.63 -16.16 -8.48
N LEU A 175 4.18 -16.25 -9.72
CA LEU A 175 3.92 -17.55 -10.39
C LEU A 175 5.20 -18.39 -10.48
N GLY A 176 6.30 -17.80 -10.97
CA GLY A 176 7.59 -18.48 -11.06
C GLY A 176 8.13 -18.91 -9.70
N THR A 177 8.03 -18.04 -8.68
CA THR A 177 8.52 -18.36 -7.34
C THR A 177 7.67 -19.43 -6.65
N SER A 178 6.35 -19.37 -6.78
CA SER A 178 5.46 -20.42 -6.25
C SER A 178 5.75 -21.77 -6.89
N TYR A 179 6.00 -21.79 -8.21
CA TYR A 179 6.39 -23.03 -8.90
C TYR A 179 7.73 -23.57 -8.40
N ILE A 180 8.75 -22.72 -8.27
CA ILE A 180 10.08 -23.14 -7.80
C ILE A 180 10.02 -23.67 -6.36
N VAL A 181 9.32 -22.98 -5.46
CA VAL A 181 9.33 -23.26 -4.01
C VAL A 181 8.33 -24.36 -3.63
N ARG A 182 7.16 -24.42 -4.26
CA ARG A 182 6.04 -25.29 -3.84
C ARG A 182 5.61 -26.29 -4.91
N LYS A 183 6.17 -26.24 -6.12
CA LYS A 183 5.67 -26.97 -7.30
C LYS A 183 4.20 -26.67 -7.63
N ASP A 184 3.71 -25.53 -7.15
CA ASP A 184 2.40 -24.98 -7.49
C ASP A 184 2.52 -24.32 -8.86
N THR A 185 1.85 -24.87 -9.87
CA THR A 185 1.90 -24.39 -11.25
C THR A 185 1.24 -23.03 -11.45
N GLY A 186 0.70 -22.42 -10.39
CA GLY A 186 0.24 -21.05 -10.42
C GLY A 186 -1.23 -20.94 -10.77
N GLY A 187 -2.09 -21.10 -9.77
CA GLY A 187 -3.51 -20.77 -9.90
C GLY A 187 -3.76 -19.25 -9.97
N LEU A 188 -4.97 -18.87 -10.38
CA LEU A 188 -5.46 -17.49 -10.46
C LEU A 188 -5.10 -16.65 -9.21
N LEU A 189 -5.15 -17.27 -8.02
CA LEU A 189 -4.82 -16.60 -6.76
C LEU A 189 -3.37 -16.12 -6.69
N ASN A 190 -2.40 -16.94 -7.14
CA ASN A 190 -0.99 -16.55 -7.17
C ASN A 190 -0.73 -15.45 -8.22
N ALA A 191 -1.42 -15.49 -9.36
CA ALA A 191 -1.33 -14.45 -10.36
C ALA A 191 -1.86 -13.11 -9.82
N VAL A 192 -3.08 -13.12 -9.26
CA VAL A 192 -3.71 -11.93 -8.67
C VAL A 192 -2.88 -11.36 -7.53
N ASN A 193 -2.47 -12.20 -6.58
CA ASN A 193 -1.61 -11.73 -5.49
C ASN A 193 -0.30 -11.18 -6.04
N GLY A 194 0.36 -11.86 -6.98
CA GLY A 194 1.57 -11.35 -7.62
C GLY A 194 1.41 -9.96 -8.23
N ILE A 195 0.30 -9.70 -8.93
CA ILE A 195 -0.03 -8.35 -9.42
C ILE A 195 -0.09 -7.36 -8.26
N LEU A 196 -0.89 -7.66 -7.24
CA LEU A 196 -1.06 -6.79 -6.07
C LEU A 196 0.27 -6.53 -5.35
N MET A 197 1.17 -7.51 -5.26
CA MET A 197 2.46 -7.34 -4.59
C MET A 197 3.37 -6.40 -5.37
N GLY A 198 3.41 -6.53 -6.70
CA GLY A 198 4.12 -5.57 -7.56
C GLY A 198 3.56 -4.16 -7.43
N LEU A 199 2.23 -4.03 -7.38
CA LEU A 199 1.52 -2.77 -7.20
C LEU A 199 1.80 -2.13 -5.83
N ILE A 200 1.81 -2.91 -4.74
CA ILE A 200 2.06 -2.41 -3.38
C ILE A 200 3.52 -2.01 -3.20
N VAL A 201 4.47 -2.82 -3.70
CA VAL A 201 5.91 -2.52 -3.58
C VAL A 201 6.27 -1.22 -4.30
N ILE A 202 5.67 -0.95 -5.47
CA ILE A 202 5.99 0.24 -6.26
C ILE A 202 5.28 1.52 -5.76
N THR A 203 4.18 1.39 -5.01
CA THR A 203 3.39 2.52 -4.49
C THR A 203 4.21 3.67 -3.89
N PRO A 204 5.15 3.44 -2.95
CA PRO A 204 5.94 4.54 -2.38
C PRO A 204 7.01 5.12 -3.33
N LEU A 205 7.33 4.43 -4.43
CA LEU A 205 8.40 4.75 -5.38
C LEU A 205 7.90 5.28 -6.72
N ALA A 206 6.60 5.18 -7.03
CA ALA A 206 6.12 5.23 -8.41
C ALA A 206 6.45 6.54 -9.16
N GLY A 207 6.59 7.66 -8.45
CA GLY A 207 7.00 8.95 -9.03
C GLY A 207 8.51 9.24 -8.98
N PHE A 208 9.32 8.30 -8.50
CA PHE A 208 10.74 8.50 -8.24
C PHE A 208 11.65 7.58 -9.04
N VAL A 209 11.08 6.64 -9.81
CA VAL A 209 11.86 5.56 -10.42
C VAL A 209 11.62 5.39 -11.91
N ILE A 210 12.62 4.85 -12.60
CA ILE A 210 12.50 4.46 -14.01
C ILE A 210 11.72 3.16 -14.19
N PRO A 211 11.19 2.90 -15.40
CA PRO A 211 10.46 1.65 -15.68
C PRO A 211 11.28 0.38 -15.44
N LEU A 212 12.60 0.41 -15.67
CA LEU A 212 13.48 -0.73 -15.40
C LEU A 212 13.54 -1.05 -13.89
N SER A 213 13.68 -0.04 -13.04
CA SER A 213 13.64 -0.19 -11.58
C SER A 213 12.29 -0.73 -11.12
N ALA A 214 11.19 -0.24 -11.72
CA ALA A 214 9.86 -0.75 -11.44
C ALA A 214 9.68 -2.22 -11.81
N PHE A 215 10.21 -2.64 -12.97
CA PHE A 215 10.23 -4.04 -13.37
C PHE A 215 11.02 -4.90 -12.37
N MET A 216 12.23 -4.46 -11.97
CA MET A 216 13.06 -5.18 -10.99
C MET A 216 12.37 -5.33 -9.64
N LEU A 217 11.75 -4.26 -9.14
CA LEU A 217 10.98 -4.29 -7.90
C LEU A 217 9.76 -5.21 -7.98
N GLY A 218 9.07 -5.22 -9.14
CA GLY A 218 8.04 -6.20 -9.44
C GLY A 218 8.58 -7.63 -9.37
N ILE A 219 9.74 -7.91 -9.99
CA ILE A 219 10.40 -9.23 -9.90
C ILE A 219 10.76 -9.59 -8.46
N ILE A 220 11.17 -8.65 -7.61
CA ILE A 220 11.49 -8.94 -6.20
C ILE A 220 10.23 -9.21 -5.37
N SER A 221 9.08 -8.64 -5.76
CA SER A 221 7.83 -8.74 -4.99
C SER A 221 7.29 -10.18 -4.87
N GLY A 222 7.49 -11.03 -5.88
CA GLY A 222 7.07 -12.44 -5.88
C GLY A 222 7.74 -13.30 -4.80
N PRO A 223 9.08 -13.37 -4.72
CA PRO A 223 9.78 -14.04 -3.63
C PRO A 223 9.44 -13.49 -2.26
N LEU A 224 9.30 -12.16 -2.14
CA LEU A 224 8.90 -11.52 -0.89
C LEU A 224 7.50 -11.99 -0.45
N TYR A 225 6.57 -12.10 -1.40
CA TYR A 225 5.23 -12.65 -1.18
C TYR A 225 5.24 -14.10 -0.72
N VAL A 226 5.85 -15.00 -1.50
CA VAL A 226 5.85 -16.44 -1.19
C VAL A 226 6.52 -16.71 0.16
N LYS A 227 7.62 -16.01 0.48
CA LYS A 227 8.31 -16.12 1.77
C LYS A 227 7.49 -15.57 2.92
N ALA A 228 6.85 -14.41 2.76
CA ALA A 228 5.98 -13.84 3.77
C ALA A 228 4.82 -14.79 4.08
N GLU A 229 4.13 -15.31 3.06
CA GLU A 229 3.03 -16.24 3.22
C GLU A 229 3.45 -17.51 3.99
N ILE A 230 4.61 -18.11 3.65
CA ILE A 230 5.15 -19.26 4.40
C ILE A 230 5.44 -18.89 5.85
N PHE A 231 6.07 -17.74 6.09
CA PHE A 231 6.44 -17.30 7.44
C PHE A 231 5.21 -17.08 8.33
N PHE A 232 4.20 -16.40 7.78
CA PHE A 232 2.98 -16.03 8.49
C PHE A 232 1.99 -17.19 8.64
N SER A 233 1.88 -18.08 7.64
CA SER A 233 1.02 -19.27 7.72
C SER A 233 1.40 -20.27 8.82
N ARG A 234 2.66 -20.24 9.28
CA ARG A 234 3.16 -21.05 10.41
C ARG A 234 2.75 -20.50 11.77
N ARG A 235 2.25 -19.26 11.85
CA ARG A 235 1.84 -18.63 13.10
C ARG A 235 0.48 -19.18 13.55
N LYS A 236 0.42 -19.64 14.80
CA LYS A 236 -0.80 -20.22 15.39
C LYS A 236 -1.72 -19.17 16.02
N TRP A 237 -1.19 -17.97 16.26
CA TRP A 237 -1.86 -16.93 17.04
C TRP A 237 -2.73 -16.00 16.20
N PHE A 238 -2.78 -16.12 14.88
CA PHE A 238 -3.71 -15.33 14.07
C PHE A 238 -4.15 -16.07 12.81
N SER A 239 -5.25 -15.60 12.23
CA SER A 239 -5.72 -15.97 10.90
C SER A 239 -6.02 -14.70 10.11
N ASP A 240 -5.22 -14.43 9.09
CA ASP A 240 -5.43 -13.36 8.13
C ASP A 240 -5.74 -13.98 6.77
N PRO A 241 -7.02 -14.07 6.38
CA PRO A 241 -7.41 -14.80 5.19
C PRO A 241 -7.25 -13.97 3.90
N VAL A 242 -6.93 -12.68 4.01
CA VAL A 242 -6.83 -11.74 2.88
C VAL A 242 -5.46 -11.09 2.73
N GLY A 243 -4.54 -11.39 3.65
CA GLY A 243 -3.14 -10.99 3.54
C GLY A 243 -2.84 -9.57 3.99
N LEU A 244 -3.68 -8.94 4.82
CA LEU A 244 -3.47 -7.55 5.26
C LEU A 244 -2.10 -7.33 5.92
N LEU A 245 -1.75 -8.19 6.88
CA LEU A 245 -0.46 -8.16 7.56
C LEU A 245 0.71 -8.67 6.70
N PRO A 246 0.68 -9.90 6.15
CA PRO A 246 1.81 -10.44 5.40
C PRO A 246 2.07 -9.66 4.12
N ASP A 247 1.07 -9.01 3.53
CA ASP A 247 1.22 -8.33 2.27
C ASP A 247 1.37 -6.82 2.43
N HIS A 248 0.35 -6.11 2.90
CA HIS A 248 0.41 -4.65 2.91
C HIS A 248 1.49 -4.12 3.87
N MET A 249 1.64 -4.67 5.08
CA MET A 249 2.69 -4.21 5.99
C MET A 249 4.08 -4.47 5.43
N THR A 250 4.37 -5.72 5.01
CA THR A 250 5.74 -6.08 4.62
C THR A 250 6.15 -5.42 3.30
N LYS A 251 5.27 -5.37 2.31
CA LYS A 251 5.58 -4.77 1.00
C LYS A 251 5.56 -3.25 1.06
N GLY A 252 4.68 -2.64 1.87
CA GLY A 252 4.68 -1.20 2.09
C GLY A 252 5.99 -0.71 2.71
N ILE A 253 6.45 -1.37 3.78
CA ILE A 253 7.75 -1.08 4.42
C ILE A 253 8.92 -1.36 3.46
N PHE A 254 8.87 -2.50 2.75
CA PHE A 254 9.89 -2.84 1.77
C PHE A 254 10.02 -1.78 0.67
N GLY A 255 8.91 -1.35 0.08
CA GLY A 255 8.90 -0.30 -0.94
C GLY A 255 9.50 1.01 -0.43
N ILE A 256 9.14 1.44 0.79
CA ILE A 256 9.75 2.63 1.40
C ILE A 256 11.26 2.48 1.55
N ALA A 257 11.72 1.33 2.05
CA ALA A 257 13.15 1.06 2.18
C ALA A 257 13.88 1.08 0.83
N MET A 258 13.21 0.67 -0.25
CA MET A 258 13.78 0.66 -1.60
C MET A 258 13.94 2.04 -2.23
N ILE A 259 13.31 3.10 -1.69
CA ILE A 259 13.47 4.48 -2.19
C ILE A 259 14.95 4.86 -2.21
N ALA A 260 15.69 4.58 -1.14
CA ALA A 260 17.10 4.92 -1.04
C ALA A 260 18.00 4.23 -2.10
N PHE A 261 17.53 3.14 -2.70
CA PHE A 261 18.32 2.31 -3.60
C PHE A 261 17.91 2.43 -5.06
N PHE A 262 16.66 2.82 -5.35
CA PHE A 262 16.12 2.81 -6.71
C PHE A 262 15.68 4.18 -7.22
N THR A 263 15.75 5.23 -6.40
CA THR A 263 15.42 6.60 -6.82
C THR A 263 16.33 7.07 -7.96
N GLN A 264 15.75 7.73 -8.96
CA GLN A 264 16.51 8.46 -9.98
C GLN A 264 16.23 9.95 -9.86
N HIS A 265 17.28 10.73 -9.67
CA HIS A 265 17.22 12.16 -9.43
C HIS A 265 16.43 12.89 -10.51
N SER A 266 16.64 12.54 -11.79
CA SER A 266 15.89 13.11 -12.91
C SER A 266 14.37 12.97 -12.77
N TYR A 267 13.87 11.86 -12.20
CA TYR A 267 12.44 11.62 -11.97
C TYR A 267 11.96 12.24 -10.64
N THR A 268 12.83 12.29 -9.64
CA THR A 268 12.51 12.94 -8.36
C THR A 268 12.38 14.46 -8.48
N VAL A 269 13.23 15.11 -9.30
CA VAL A 269 13.14 16.55 -9.57
C VAL A 269 11.82 16.87 -10.27
N LEU A 270 11.45 16.06 -11.26
CA LEU A 270 10.21 16.20 -12.00
C LEU A 270 8.96 16.01 -11.12
N SER A 271 9.03 15.13 -10.11
CA SER A 271 7.97 14.94 -9.11
C SER A 271 8.02 15.91 -7.93
N GLY A 272 8.77 17.02 -8.02
CA GLY A 272 8.81 18.06 -6.98
C GLY A 272 9.64 17.69 -5.75
N ASN A 273 10.55 16.72 -5.87
CA ASN A 273 11.42 16.23 -4.80
C ASN A 273 12.91 16.34 -5.19
N PRO A 274 13.43 17.55 -5.48
CA PRO A 274 14.77 17.74 -6.04
C PRO A 274 15.91 17.44 -5.06
N VAL A 275 15.61 17.10 -3.81
CA VAL A 275 16.62 16.79 -2.78
C VAL A 275 16.88 15.29 -2.68
N LEU A 276 16.06 14.44 -3.34
CA LEU A 276 16.32 13.01 -3.38
C LEU A 276 17.54 12.70 -4.26
N PRO A 277 18.57 12.02 -3.75
CA PRO A 277 19.73 11.62 -4.53
C PRO A 277 19.38 10.44 -5.46
N ASN A 278 20.30 10.12 -6.37
CA ASN A 278 20.25 8.85 -7.10
C ASN A 278 20.51 7.68 -6.13
N GLY A 279 19.80 6.58 -6.34
CA GLY A 279 20.12 5.28 -5.81
C GLY A 279 21.24 4.59 -6.60
N PHE A 280 21.20 3.26 -6.64
CA PHE A 280 22.18 2.44 -7.36
C PHE A 280 22.04 2.46 -8.89
N PHE A 281 20.89 2.93 -9.40
CA PHE A 281 20.51 2.83 -10.81
C PHE A 281 20.25 4.21 -11.40
#